data_AF-A0A1B7XX34-F1
#
_entry.id   AF-A0A1B7XX34-F1
#
_cell.length_a   1.000
_cell.length_b   1.000
_cell.length_c   1.000
_cell.angle_alpha   90.00
_cell.angle_beta   90.00
_cell.angle_gamma   90.00
#
_symmetry.space_group_name_H-M   'P 1'
#
loop_
_entity.id
_entity.type
_entity.pdbx_description
1 polymer ?
#
loop_
_entity_poly.entity_id
_entity_poly.type
_entity_poly.pdbx_seq_one_letter_code
_entity_poly.pdbx_strand_id
1 'polypeptide(L)'
;MNKVNVLESFTPTSEGATSPRYPVEAPNAITPRDGIQAAVTFHPGVAGLALNYAVAPSGLFTTSGAAAGVAVAGAWGQNGGYGPLTAQYGLGVDQWLEAKVVTADGQLRVANNVSHQDLFWAIRGGGGGTFGVVVEATWKAHIAVPITGYNWYINSTITGTDALDPETGRTPLSDAMQYLLGELPGLQKLGVSAFIYVDISHVRCYAVHPGNASGISKANAAWGPILTKMQSFPNIEPFQTKPYNFDDYKDFFVTTYGPLAETTTNKQPRNHGIFPYDSRLMAPEHLRDPGIMDALGGAEGTYGLLMTAPGQSQGSGADTSANPGWRRAVVHLVASPNADGLRKLAPDMGAYINEVCWIFDFLKQR
;
A
#
# COMPACT_ATOMS: atom_id res chain seq x y z
N MET A 1 18.33 16.00 8.91
CA MET A 1 18.13 16.76 7.65
C MET A 1 18.08 15.77 6.51
N ASN A 2 16.88 15.53 5.97
CA ASN A 2 16.64 14.58 4.89
C ASN A 2 16.98 15.26 3.56
N LYS A 3 17.87 14.68 2.75
CA LYS A 3 18.31 15.26 1.47
C LYS A 3 17.62 14.61 0.27
N VAL A 4 17.23 15.40 -0.72
CA VAL A 4 16.53 14.99 -1.96
C VAL A 4 17.09 15.72 -3.18
N ASN A 5 17.11 15.06 -4.34
CA ASN A 5 17.47 15.62 -5.64
C ASN A 5 16.56 15.02 -6.72
N VAL A 6 15.81 15.87 -7.44
CA VAL A 6 14.89 15.46 -8.50
C VAL A 6 15.62 15.44 -9.84
N LEU A 7 15.39 14.42 -10.66
CA LEU A 7 16.08 14.18 -11.92
C LEU A 7 15.06 14.15 -13.06
N GLU A 8 15.36 14.87 -14.15
CA GLU A 8 14.54 14.84 -15.38
C GLU A 8 14.50 13.45 -16.04
N SER A 9 15.55 12.66 -15.83
CA SER A 9 15.67 11.29 -16.30
C SER A 9 16.71 10.54 -15.49
N PHE A 10 16.68 9.21 -15.54
CA PHE A 10 17.70 8.38 -14.93
C PHE A 10 18.25 7.37 -15.93
N THR A 11 19.58 7.29 -16.01
CA THR A 11 20.29 6.25 -16.73
C THR A 11 21.26 5.59 -15.75
N PRO A 12 21.17 4.27 -15.54
CA PRO A 12 21.99 3.56 -14.58
C PRO A 12 23.44 3.44 -15.06
N THR A 13 24.39 3.62 -14.14
CA THR A 13 25.83 3.44 -14.39
C THR A 13 26.50 2.70 -13.23
N SER A 14 27.76 2.27 -13.37
CA SER A 14 28.53 1.65 -12.28
C SER A 14 28.87 2.63 -11.15
N GLU A 15 28.94 3.92 -11.45
CA GLU A 15 29.29 5.01 -10.53
C GLU A 15 28.08 5.52 -9.74
N GLY A 16 26.88 5.30 -10.30
CA GLY A 16 25.59 5.68 -9.73
C GLY A 16 25.25 7.16 -9.83
N ALA A 17 24.07 7.52 -9.34
CA ALA A 17 23.57 8.88 -9.32
C ALA A 17 24.41 9.79 -8.40
N THR A 18 24.40 11.08 -8.72
CA THR A 18 25.00 12.09 -7.84
C THR A 18 24.18 12.21 -6.55
N SER A 19 24.88 12.15 -5.41
CA SER A 19 24.24 12.28 -4.10
C SER A 19 23.53 13.63 -3.90
N PRO A 20 22.39 13.65 -3.20
CA PRO A 20 21.58 14.84 -3.07
C PRO A 20 22.25 15.89 -2.20
N ARG A 21 22.09 17.17 -2.58
CA ARG A 21 22.67 18.31 -1.87
C ARG A 21 21.65 19.14 -1.09
N TYR A 22 20.36 19.03 -1.45
CA TYR A 22 19.28 19.86 -0.91
C TYR A 22 18.47 19.15 0.16
N PRO A 23 17.92 19.85 1.17
CA PRO A 23 16.93 19.28 2.08
C PRO A 23 15.57 19.08 1.38
N VAL A 24 14.70 18.23 1.95
CA VAL A 24 13.32 18.01 1.48
C VAL A 24 12.51 19.30 1.32
N GLU A 25 12.76 20.31 2.14
CA GLU A 25 12.03 21.59 2.10
C GLU A 25 12.49 22.53 0.97
N ALA A 26 13.65 22.28 0.37
CA ALA A 26 14.20 23.11 -0.71
C ALA A 26 14.88 22.28 -1.82
N PRO A 27 14.22 21.24 -2.36
CA PRO A 27 14.78 20.46 -3.45
C PRO A 27 14.80 21.28 -4.74
N ASN A 28 15.59 20.83 -5.71
CA ASN A 28 15.52 21.37 -7.06
C ASN A 28 14.17 21.00 -7.70
N ALA A 29 13.69 21.86 -8.60
CA ALA A 29 12.51 21.60 -9.42
C ALA A 29 12.93 21.40 -10.89
N ILE A 30 12.21 20.52 -11.58
CA ILE A 30 12.41 20.22 -12.99
C ILE A 30 11.07 20.25 -13.73
N THR A 31 11.11 20.27 -15.07
CA THR A 31 9.93 20.09 -15.90
C THR A 31 9.93 18.67 -16.46
N PRO A 32 8.99 17.79 -16.05
CA PRO A 32 8.95 16.43 -16.54
C PRO A 32 8.60 16.39 -18.02
N ARG A 33 9.08 15.35 -18.71
CA ARG A 33 8.85 15.15 -20.14
C ARG A 33 8.07 13.86 -20.36
N ASP A 34 7.03 13.94 -21.18
CA ASP A 34 6.21 12.77 -21.51
C ASP A 34 7.06 11.65 -22.12
N GLY A 35 6.81 10.42 -21.67
CA GLY A 35 7.55 9.23 -22.11
C GLY A 35 8.97 9.10 -21.55
N ILE A 36 9.44 10.06 -20.74
CA ILE A 36 10.75 9.99 -20.09
C ILE A 36 10.54 9.82 -18.58
N GLN A 37 11.06 8.72 -18.04
CA GLN A 37 10.95 8.42 -16.61
C GLN A 37 11.79 9.39 -15.79
N ALA A 38 11.14 10.35 -15.12
CA ALA A 38 11.75 11.16 -14.09
C ALA A 38 12.13 10.29 -12.87
N ALA A 39 13.09 10.76 -12.08
CA ALA A 39 13.55 10.05 -10.91
C ALA A 39 13.82 11.01 -9.75
N VAL A 40 14.00 10.44 -8.55
CA VAL A 40 14.37 11.18 -7.36
C VAL A 40 15.39 10.40 -6.56
N THR A 41 16.52 11.04 -6.24
CA THR A 41 17.58 10.48 -5.40
C THR A 41 17.47 11.09 -4.01
N PHE A 42 17.49 10.26 -2.96
CA PHE A 42 17.22 10.70 -1.60
C PHE A 42 17.89 9.81 -0.54
N HIS A 43 18.07 10.36 0.66
CA HIS A 43 18.59 9.61 1.81
C HIS A 43 17.55 8.66 2.42
N PRO A 44 17.94 7.52 3.03
CA PRO A 44 17.04 6.44 3.44
C PRO A 44 16.00 6.83 4.48
N GLY A 45 16.26 7.88 5.28
CA GLY A 45 15.35 8.39 6.31
C GLY A 45 14.23 9.30 5.81
N VAL A 46 14.12 9.53 4.51
CA VAL A 46 13.05 10.38 3.94
C VAL A 46 11.71 9.65 4.00
N ALA A 47 10.76 10.23 4.72
CA ALA A 47 9.38 9.75 4.79
C ALA A 47 8.61 10.00 3.49
N GLY A 48 7.60 9.18 3.20
CA GLY A 48 6.87 9.23 1.93
C GLY A 48 6.17 10.56 1.66
N LEU A 49 5.53 11.16 2.67
CA LEU A 49 4.91 12.48 2.51
C LEU A 49 5.98 13.57 2.29
N ALA A 50 7.13 13.45 2.97
CA ALA A 50 8.24 14.37 2.80
C ALA A 50 8.82 14.29 1.38
N LEU A 51 8.99 13.07 0.85
CA LEU A 51 9.43 12.87 -0.53
C LEU A 51 8.43 13.47 -1.53
N ASN A 52 7.12 13.34 -1.27
CA ASN A 52 6.08 13.94 -2.11
C ASN A 52 6.03 15.48 -2.03
N TYR A 53 6.34 16.09 -0.89
CA TYR A 53 6.60 17.54 -0.82
C TYR A 53 7.75 17.95 -1.73
N ALA A 54 8.79 17.11 -1.81
CA ALA A 54 9.96 17.45 -2.57
C ALA A 54 9.75 17.38 -4.09
N VAL A 55 8.93 16.44 -4.57
CA VAL A 55 8.69 16.26 -6.02
C VAL A 55 7.49 17.06 -6.55
N ALA A 56 6.55 17.46 -5.70
CA ALA A 56 5.34 18.20 -6.10
C ALA A 56 5.61 19.50 -6.90
N PRO A 57 6.62 20.33 -6.58
CA PRO A 57 6.93 21.53 -7.38
C PRO A 57 7.30 21.23 -8.84
N SER A 58 7.71 20.00 -9.14
CA SER A 58 8.00 19.53 -10.51
C SER A 58 6.77 18.92 -11.19
N GLY A 59 5.57 18.99 -10.60
CA GLY A 59 4.38 18.30 -11.12
C GLY A 59 4.51 16.77 -11.07
N LEU A 60 5.24 16.26 -10.08
CA LEU A 60 5.54 14.83 -9.92
C LEU A 60 5.01 14.30 -8.57
N PHE A 61 4.87 12.99 -8.47
CA PHE A 61 4.63 12.26 -7.22
C PHE A 61 5.47 10.97 -7.15
N THR A 62 5.55 10.39 -5.95
CA THR A 62 6.13 9.05 -5.72
C THR A 62 5.13 8.18 -4.97
N THR A 63 5.16 6.86 -5.18
CA THR A 63 4.34 5.95 -4.38
C THR A 63 4.86 5.90 -2.93
N SER A 64 3.95 5.88 -1.97
CA SER A 64 4.28 5.78 -0.54
C SER A 64 3.20 4.99 0.20
N GLY A 65 3.50 4.57 1.42
CA GLY A 65 2.47 4.07 2.35
C GLY A 65 1.48 5.18 2.75
N ALA A 66 0.33 4.79 3.30
CA ALA A 66 -0.69 5.72 3.81
C ALA A 66 -0.29 6.39 5.14
N ALA A 67 0.67 5.82 5.87
CA ALA A 67 1.20 6.43 7.09
C ALA A 67 2.30 7.46 6.75
N ALA A 68 2.03 8.73 7.01
CA ALA A 68 2.86 9.87 6.58
C ALA A 68 4.35 9.76 6.96
N GLY A 69 4.65 9.24 8.15
CA GLY A 69 6.00 9.17 8.71
C GLY A 69 6.83 7.96 8.27
N VAL A 70 6.29 7.04 7.46
CA VAL A 70 7.03 5.84 7.04
C VAL A 70 8.13 6.22 6.04
N ALA A 71 9.37 5.85 6.36
CA ALA A 71 10.52 6.01 5.50
C ALA A 71 10.46 5.05 4.30
N VAL A 72 10.46 5.62 3.08
CA VAL A 72 10.13 4.85 1.87
C VAL A 72 11.26 3.91 1.43
N ALA A 73 12.53 4.32 1.56
CA ALA A 73 13.68 3.45 1.28
C ALA A 73 14.05 2.51 2.44
N GLY A 74 13.32 2.55 3.56
CA GLY A 74 13.46 1.61 4.66
C GLY A 74 12.78 0.26 4.36
N ALA A 75 12.37 -0.44 5.42
CA ALA A 75 11.67 -1.73 5.31
C ALA A 75 10.41 -1.66 4.42
N TRP A 76 9.73 -0.50 4.35
CA TRP A 76 8.57 -0.34 3.48
C TRP A 76 8.91 -0.64 2.01
N GLY A 77 9.86 0.09 1.42
CA GLY A 77 10.24 -0.09 0.02
C GLY A 77 11.08 -1.33 -0.24
N GLN A 78 11.72 -1.90 0.78
CA GLN A 78 12.55 -3.10 0.64
C GLN A 78 11.77 -4.42 0.76
N ASN A 79 10.53 -4.42 1.25
CA ASN A 79 9.80 -5.65 1.59
C ASN A 79 8.50 -5.84 0.79
N GLY A 80 8.24 -4.95 -0.15
CA GLY A 80 6.98 -4.82 -0.87
C GLY A 80 6.64 -3.34 -0.93
N GLY A 81 5.95 -2.86 0.08
CA GLY A 81 5.56 -1.45 0.19
C GLY A 81 4.29 -1.18 -0.61
N TYR A 82 3.14 -1.31 0.04
CA TYR A 82 1.83 -1.00 -0.54
C TYR A 82 1.36 0.40 -0.11
N GLY A 83 0.42 0.96 -0.87
CA GLY A 83 -0.14 2.27 -0.60
C GLY A 83 -1.23 2.70 -1.58
N PRO A 84 -1.73 3.95 -1.46
CA PRO A 84 -2.89 4.41 -2.21
C PRO A 84 -2.78 4.27 -3.74
N LEU A 85 -1.56 4.42 -4.26
CA LEU A 85 -1.28 4.43 -5.71
C LEU A 85 -0.51 3.18 -6.17
N THR A 86 -0.24 2.21 -5.29
CA THR A 86 0.63 1.08 -5.66
C THR A 86 -0.02 0.08 -6.60
N ALA A 87 -1.36 0.06 -6.67
CA ALA A 87 -2.05 -0.82 -7.62
C ALA A 87 -1.82 -0.38 -9.08
N GLN A 88 -1.65 0.92 -9.33
CA GLN A 88 -1.49 1.51 -10.65
C GLN A 88 -0.03 1.80 -11.02
N TYR A 89 0.80 2.14 -10.03
CA TYR A 89 2.19 2.57 -10.24
C TYR A 89 3.22 1.60 -9.66
N GLY A 90 2.78 0.48 -9.09
CA GLY A 90 3.60 -0.57 -8.51
C GLY A 90 3.93 -0.36 -7.04
N LEU A 91 4.43 -1.44 -6.42
CA LEU A 91 4.82 -1.46 -5.02
C LEU A 91 6.08 -0.61 -4.81
N GLY A 92 6.45 -0.37 -3.56
CA GLY A 92 7.72 0.26 -3.18
C GLY A 92 8.93 -0.44 -3.81
N VAL A 93 8.95 -1.77 -3.84
CA VAL A 93 9.99 -2.58 -4.52
C VAL A 93 10.08 -2.32 -6.02
N ASP A 94 9.00 -1.83 -6.65
CA ASP A 94 8.94 -1.55 -8.09
C ASP A 94 9.44 -0.15 -8.42
N GLN A 95 9.64 0.71 -7.41
CA GLN A 95 10.08 2.10 -7.60
C GLN A 95 11.59 2.24 -7.71
N TRP A 96 12.36 1.29 -7.20
CA TRP A 96 13.82 1.40 -7.16
C TRP A 96 14.41 1.41 -8.57
N LEU A 97 15.28 2.37 -8.81
CA LEU A 97 16.15 2.44 -9.98
C LEU A 97 17.61 2.17 -9.60
N GLU A 98 17.99 2.55 -8.37
CA GLU A 98 19.32 2.33 -7.80
C GLU A 98 19.31 2.44 -6.28
N ALA A 99 20.26 1.78 -5.62
CA ALA A 99 20.61 1.98 -4.22
C ALA A 99 22.12 2.12 -4.04
N LYS A 100 22.54 2.96 -3.09
CA LYS A 100 23.88 2.88 -2.50
C LYS A 100 23.79 2.14 -1.18
N VAL A 101 24.54 1.06 -1.05
CA VAL A 101 24.46 0.12 0.06
C VAL A 101 25.84 -0.06 0.67
N VAL A 102 25.96 0.15 1.99
CA VAL A 102 27.14 -0.28 2.75
C VAL A 102 26.92 -1.71 3.21
N THR A 103 27.72 -2.63 2.69
CA THR A 103 27.63 -4.07 2.99
C THR A 103 28.44 -4.45 4.22
N ALA A 104 28.34 -5.70 4.66
CA ALA A 104 28.97 -6.19 5.90
C ALA A 104 30.51 -6.11 5.93
N ASP A 105 31.16 -6.08 4.76
CA ASP A 105 32.60 -5.84 4.60
C ASP A 105 32.98 -4.35 4.70
N GLY A 106 32.03 -3.47 5.00
CA GLY A 106 32.21 -2.03 5.15
C GLY A 106 32.36 -1.25 3.84
N GLN A 107 32.18 -1.90 2.69
CA GLN A 107 32.34 -1.25 1.38
C GLN A 107 31.02 -0.64 0.91
N LEU A 108 31.12 0.53 0.27
CA LEU A 108 29.99 1.17 -0.41
C LEU A 108 29.84 0.57 -1.81
N ARG A 109 28.67 -0.01 -2.09
CA ARG A 109 28.32 -0.59 -3.40
C ARG A 109 27.15 0.18 -4.02
N VAL A 110 27.23 0.41 -5.32
CA VAL A 110 26.11 0.88 -6.15
C VAL A 110 25.41 -0.36 -6.70
N ALA A 111 24.13 -0.51 -6.35
CA ALA A 111 23.28 -1.62 -6.78
C ALA A 111 22.17 -1.08 -7.69
N ASN A 112 22.19 -1.49 -8.96
CA ASN A 112 21.19 -1.15 -9.97
C ASN A 112 21.16 -2.24 -11.06
N ASN A 113 20.53 -1.97 -12.20
CA ASN A 113 20.40 -2.96 -13.28
C ASN A 113 21.69 -3.20 -14.10
N VAL A 114 22.78 -2.46 -13.88
CA VAL A 114 24.08 -2.66 -14.56
C VAL A 114 25.23 -2.94 -13.60
N SER A 115 25.02 -2.83 -12.28
CA SER A 115 26.04 -3.00 -11.23
C SER A 115 25.43 -3.67 -10.01
N HIS A 116 26.05 -4.73 -9.49
CA HIS A 116 25.57 -5.52 -8.35
C HIS A 116 24.07 -5.90 -8.45
N GLN A 117 23.68 -6.48 -9.60
CA GLN A 117 22.28 -6.77 -9.95
C GLN A 117 21.63 -7.77 -8.97
N ASP A 118 22.41 -8.70 -8.44
CA ASP A 118 22.01 -9.68 -7.43
C ASP A 118 21.65 -8.98 -6.10
N LEU A 119 22.48 -8.05 -5.64
CA LEU A 119 22.19 -7.21 -4.48
C LEU A 119 20.97 -6.32 -4.73
N PHE A 120 20.87 -5.73 -5.92
CA PHE A 120 19.74 -4.88 -6.30
C PHE A 120 18.41 -5.66 -6.30
N TRP A 121 18.42 -6.90 -6.81
CA TRP A 121 17.29 -7.81 -6.74
C TRP A 121 16.94 -8.16 -5.29
N ALA A 122 17.94 -8.48 -4.45
CA ALA A 122 17.75 -8.91 -3.07
C ALA A 122 17.15 -7.82 -2.16
N ILE A 123 17.57 -6.56 -2.31
CA ILE A 123 17.02 -5.45 -1.50
C ILE A 123 15.60 -5.04 -1.94
N ARG A 124 15.14 -5.48 -3.12
CA ARG A 124 13.78 -5.24 -3.64
C ARG A 124 12.84 -6.39 -3.29
N GLY A 125 12.74 -6.76 -2.02
CA GLY A 125 11.76 -7.73 -1.51
C GLY A 125 12.26 -8.66 -0.41
N GLY A 126 13.57 -8.86 -0.31
CA GLY A 126 14.18 -9.91 0.53
C GLY A 126 14.31 -9.59 2.02
N GLY A 127 13.74 -8.49 2.52
CA GLY A 127 13.82 -8.11 3.94
C GLY A 127 14.87 -7.05 4.23
N GLY A 128 14.42 -5.81 4.47
CA GLY A 128 15.28 -4.69 4.81
C GLY A 128 16.11 -4.93 6.07
N GLY A 129 17.37 -4.53 6.01
CA GLY A 129 18.35 -4.76 7.07
C GLY A 129 19.16 -6.06 6.93
N THR A 130 18.84 -6.92 5.96
CA THR A 130 19.54 -8.22 5.76
C THR A 130 20.80 -8.11 4.90
N PHE A 131 20.73 -7.36 3.79
CA PHE A 131 21.77 -7.38 2.75
C PHE A 131 22.79 -6.22 2.85
N GLY A 132 22.58 -5.31 3.82
CA GLY A 132 23.42 -4.15 4.05
C GLY A 132 22.60 -2.94 4.50
N VAL A 133 23.30 -1.83 4.71
CA VAL A 133 22.71 -0.55 5.09
C VAL A 133 22.52 0.29 3.83
N VAL A 134 21.27 0.46 3.40
CA VAL A 134 20.93 1.42 2.34
C VAL A 134 21.21 2.84 2.87
N VAL A 135 22.09 3.57 2.19
CA VAL A 135 22.49 4.95 2.55
C VAL A 135 21.99 6.00 1.56
N GLU A 136 21.56 5.57 0.37
CA GLU A 136 20.91 6.41 -0.63
C GLU A 136 20.03 5.53 -1.54
N ALA A 137 18.91 6.07 -2.01
CA ALA A 137 18.04 5.42 -2.97
C ALA A 137 17.70 6.38 -4.11
N THR A 138 17.62 5.86 -5.32
CA THR A 138 17.07 6.56 -6.48
C THR A 138 15.81 5.84 -6.94
N TRP A 139 14.68 6.53 -6.92
CA TRP A 139 13.37 5.96 -7.27
C TRP A 139 12.74 6.63 -8.47
N LYS A 140 11.81 5.92 -9.12
CA LYS A 140 10.88 6.50 -10.10
C LYS A 140 10.08 7.63 -9.47
N ALA A 141 9.91 8.71 -10.22
CA ALA A 141 8.94 9.77 -9.95
C ALA A 141 7.96 9.85 -11.12
N HIS A 142 6.67 9.92 -10.82
CA HIS A 142 5.58 9.81 -11.79
C HIS A 142 4.93 11.17 -12.02
N ILE A 143 4.50 11.45 -13.25
CA ILE A 143 3.76 12.69 -13.56
C ILE A 143 2.45 12.71 -12.77
N ALA A 144 2.17 13.83 -12.10
CA ALA A 144 0.96 14.03 -11.33
C ALA A 144 -0.29 13.79 -12.17
N VAL A 145 -1.28 13.14 -11.55
CA VAL A 145 -2.57 12.83 -12.16
C VAL A 145 -3.69 13.32 -11.24
N PRO A 146 -4.86 13.69 -11.78
CA PRO A 146 -6.01 14.01 -10.95
C PRO A 146 -6.41 12.78 -10.12
N ILE A 147 -6.90 13.02 -8.91
CA ILE A 147 -7.31 11.96 -7.98
C ILE A 147 -8.69 12.28 -7.43
N THR A 148 -9.60 11.31 -7.52
CA THR A 148 -10.86 11.34 -6.78
C THR A 148 -10.76 10.40 -5.59
N GLY A 149 -10.95 10.94 -4.39
CA GLY A 149 -11.25 10.11 -3.24
C GLY A 149 -12.75 9.87 -3.14
N TYR A 150 -13.14 8.66 -2.79
CA TYR A 150 -14.53 8.25 -2.67
C TYR A 150 -14.71 7.49 -1.36
N ASN A 151 -15.00 8.23 -0.29
CA ASN A 151 -15.20 7.62 1.00
C ASN A 151 -16.63 7.13 1.12
N TRP A 152 -16.83 5.93 1.66
CA TRP A 152 -18.15 5.47 2.06
C TRP A 152 -18.11 4.80 3.42
N TYR A 153 -19.24 4.85 4.11
CA TYR A 153 -19.42 4.32 5.45
C TYR A 153 -20.76 3.61 5.58
N ILE A 154 -20.76 2.48 6.28
CA ILE A 154 -21.99 1.78 6.70
C ILE A 154 -21.93 1.39 8.16
N ASN A 155 -23.11 1.39 8.77
CA ASN A 155 -23.37 0.76 10.05
C ASN A 155 -24.28 -0.45 9.84
N SER A 156 -24.22 -1.38 10.78
CA SER A 156 -25.31 -2.30 11.03
C SER A 156 -26.31 -1.74 12.03
N THR A 157 -27.56 -2.15 11.89
CA THR A 157 -28.60 -1.94 12.91
C THR A 157 -28.37 -2.76 14.18
N ILE A 158 -27.56 -3.82 14.12
CA ILE A 158 -27.16 -4.64 15.28
C ILE A 158 -25.75 -4.18 15.70
N THR A 159 -25.57 -3.88 16.99
CA THR A 159 -24.34 -3.30 17.53
C THR A 159 -23.96 -3.94 18.87
N GLY A 160 -22.78 -3.60 19.41
CA GLY A 160 -22.32 -4.12 20.69
C GLY A 160 -21.98 -5.61 20.64
N THR A 161 -22.16 -6.32 21.76
CA THR A 161 -21.85 -7.75 21.88
C THR A 161 -22.69 -8.63 20.97
N ASP A 162 -23.88 -8.17 20.59
CA ASP A 162 -24.81 -8.94 19.74
C ASP A 162 -24.41 -8.93 18.25
N ALA A 163 -23.44 -8.09 17.88
CA ALA A 163 -22.95 -7.96 16.50
C ALA A 163 -21.87 -8.99 16.14
N LEU A 164 -21.43 -9.81 17.09
CA LEU A 164 -20.42 -10.84 16.86
C LEU A 164 -20.93 -12.19 17.36
N ASP A 165 -20.99 -13.17 16.46
CA ASP A 165 -21.13 -14.57 16.83
C ASP A 165 -19.74 -15.11 17.24
N PRO A 166 -19.52 -15.46 18.52
CA PRO A 166 -18.22 -15.91 18.99
C PRO A 166 -17.84 -17.31 18.50
N GLU A 167 -18.80 -18.12 18.01
CA GLU A 167 -18.51 -19.46 17.51
C GLU A 167 -18.03 -19.41 16.05
N THR A 168 -18.65 -18.55 15.24
CA THR A 168 -18.38 -18.47 13.80
C THR A 168 -17.52 -17.27 13.39
N GLY A 169 -17.39 -16.27 14.25
CA GLY A 169 -16.78 -14.97 13.94
C GLY A 169 -17.60 -14.11 12.96
N ARG A 170 -18.84 -14.52 12.65
CA ARG A 170 -19.72 -13.78 11.74
C ARG A 170 -20.31 -12.56 12.43
N THR A 171 -20.65 -11.61 11.59
CA THR A 171 -21.26 -10.33 11.96
C THR A 171 -22.46 -10.04 11.06
N PRO A 172 -23.35 -9.11 11.43
CA PRO A 172 -24.43 -8.64 10.56
C PRO A 172 -23.97 -8.13 9.18
N LEU A 173 -22.69 -7.78 9.05
CA LEU A 173 -22.10 -7.25 7.81
C LEU A 173 -21.54 -8.35 6.90
N SER A 174 -21.45 -9.61 7.39
CA SER A 174 -20.69 -10.68 6.73
C SER A 174 -21.14 -10.98 5.31
N ASP A 175 -22.44 -11.04 5.05
CA ASP A 175 -22.96 -11.35 3.71
C ASP A 175 -22.75 -10.19 2.71
N ALA A 176 -22.91 -8.94 3.18
CA ALA A 176 -22.60 -7.76 2.39
C ALA A 176 -21.10 -7.67 2.08
N MET A 177 -20.24 -8.05 3.02
CA MET A 177 -18.80 -8.09 2.85
C MET A 177 -18.35 -9.22 1.92
N GLN A 178 -18.94 -10.41 2.00
CA GLN A 178 -18.71 -11.49 1.04
C GLN A 178 -19.01 -11.04 -0.39
N TYR A 179 -20.14 -10.37 -0.59
CA TYR A 179 -20.47 -9.78 -1.87
C TYR A 179 -19.42 -8.75 -2.32
N LEU A 180 -19.05 -7.80 -1.44
CA LEU A 180 -18.05 -6.78 -1.77
C LEU A 180 -16.71 -7.40 -2.17
N LEU A 181 -16.23 -8.41 -1.44
CA LEU A 181 -14.97 -9.12 -1.74
C LEU A 181 -14.96 -9.66 -3.18
N GLY A 182 -16.08 -10.23 -3.64
CA GLY A 182 -16.22 -10.74 -5.01
C GLY A 182 -16.13 -9.67 -6.11
N GLU A 183 -16.45 -8.42 -5.78
CA GLU A 183 -16.45 -7.25 -6.68
C GLU A 183 -15.09 -6.53 -6.74
N LEU A 184 -14.24 -6.67 -5.71
CA LEU A 184 -12.94 -5.99 -5.66
C LEU A 184 -12.03 -6.24 -6.88
N PRO A 185 -11.96 -7.46 -7.47
CA PRO A 185 -11.17 -7.67 -8.68
C PRO A 185 -11.67 -6.84 -9.88
N GLY A 186 -12.98 -6.54 -9.95
CA GLY A 186 -13.55 -5.66 -10.96
C GLY A 186 -13.12 -4.21 -10.77
N LEU A 187 -13.16 -3.72 -9.53
CA LEU A 187 -12.69 -2.39 -9.17
C LEU A 187 -11.19 -2.19 -9.44
N GLN A 188 -10.36 -3.18 -9.11
CA GLN A 188 -8.92 -3.15 -9.41
C GLN A 188 -8.67 -2.98 -10.92
N LYS A 189 -9.42 -3.68 -11.79
CA LYS A 189 -9.31 -3.55 -13.25
C LYS A 189 -9.69 -2.16 -13.75
N LEU A 190 -10.57 -1.45 -13.05
CA LEU A 190 -10.91 -0.05 -13.33
C LEU A 190 -9.84 0.93 -12.84
N GLY A 191 -8.76 0.43 -12.23
CA GLY A 191 -7.70 1.26 -11.67
C GLY A 191 -8.08 1.88 -10.33
N VAL A 192 -9.02 1.29 -9.58
CA VAL A 192 -9.38 1.74 -8.24
C VAL A 192 -8.47 1.09 -7.21
N SER A 193 -8.04 1.86 -6.20
CA SER A 193 -7.47 1.34 -4.96
C SER A 193 -8.41 1.64 -3.80
N ALA A 194 -8.33 0.87 -2.70
CA ALA A 194 -9.10 1.18 -1.50
C ALA A 194 -8.45 0.66 -0.22
N PHE A 195 -8.68 1.40 0.87
CA PHE A 195 -8.48 0.93 2.24
C PHE A 195 -9.86 0.73 2.86
N ILE A 196 -10.25 -0.51 3.11
CA ILE A 196 -11.54 -0.85 3.71
C ILE A 196 -11.28 -1.44 5.09
N TYR A 197 -11.79 -0.80 6.13
CA TYR A 197 -11.67 -1.23 7.51
C TYR A 197 -13.02 -1.73 7.99
N VAL A 198 -13.08 -3.00 8.37
CA VAL A 198 -14.26 -3.68 8.88
C VAL A 198 -14.11 -3.86 10.38
N ASP A 199 -15.19 -3.53 11.08
CA ASP A 199 -15.41 -3.75 12.50
C ASP A 199 -16.73 -4.52 12.66
N ILE A 200 -17.04 -4.98 13.88
CA ILE A 200 -18.16 -5.90 14.13
C ILE A 200 -19.52 -5.33 13.69
N SER A 201 -19.67 -4.01 13.70
CA SER A 201 -20.93 -3.34 13.38
C SER A 201 -20.82 -2.18 12.39
N HIS A 202 -19.63 -1.93 11.81
CA HIS A 202 -19.47 -0.86 10.83
C HIS A 202 -18.31 -1.08 9.87
N VAL A 203 -18.36 -0.42 8.71
CA VAL A 203 -17.30 -0.46 7.70
C VAL A 203 -16.97 0.95 7.23
N ARG A 204 -15.68 1.28 7.17
CA ARG A 204 -15.16 2.52 6.55
C ARG A 204 -14.35 2.16 5.33
N CYS A 205 -14.65 2.79 4.19
CA CYS A 205 -13.83 2.70 3.00
C CYS A 205 -13.27 4.06 2.61
N TYR A 206 -11.98 4.07 2.27
CA TYR A 206 -11.27 5.17 1.64
C TYR A 206 -10.81 4.71 0.26
N ALA A 207 -11.66 4.89 -0.76
CA ALA A 207 -11.34 4.52 -2.12
C ALA A 207 -10.63 5.66 -2.85
N VAL A 208 -9.71 5.30 -3.75
CA VAL A 208 -8.83 6.20 -4.49
C VAL A 208 -8.93 5.88 -5.96
N HIS A 209 -9.26 6.88 -6.77
CA HIS A 209 -9.44 6.79 -8.22
C HIS A 209 -8.45 7.75 -8.90
N PRO A 210 -7.22 7.30 -9.22
CA PRO A 210 -6.21 8.12 -9.87
C PRO A 210 -6.38 8.17 -11.40
N GLY A 211 -5.94 9.27 -12.01
CA GLY A 211 -5.80 9.42 -13.45
C GLY A 211 -7.09 9.12 -14.22
N ASN A 212 -7.05 8.11 -15.10
CA ASN A 212 -8.21 7.76 -15.93
C ASN A 212 -9.43 7.31 -15.12
N ALA A 213 -9.25 6.78 -13.90
CA ALA A 213 -10.34 6.43 -13.00
C ALA A 213 -10.95 7.66 -12.31
N SER A 214 -10.22 8.78 -12.25
CA SER A 214 -10.64 10.00 -11.57
C SER A 214 -11.90 10.62 -12.18
N GLY A 215 -12.70 11.25 -11.31
CA GLY A 215 -13.96 11.92 -11.56
C GLY A 215 -15.09 11.36 -10.68
N ILE A 216 -15.82 12.24 -9.97
CA ILE A 216 -16.94 11.85 -9.09
C ILE A 216 -18.00 11.02 -9.83
N SER A 217 -18.31 11.36 -11.08
CA SER A 217 -19.26 10.60 -11.90
C SER A 217 -18.79 9.15 -12.14
N LYS A 218 -17.50 8.96 -12.45
CA LYS A 218 -16.92 7.61 -12.61
C LYS A 218 -16.86 6.85 -11.30
N ALA A 219 -16.52 7.52 -10.21
CA ALA A 219 -16.52 6.91 -8.88
C ALA A 219 -17.93 6.44 -8.48
N ASN A 220 -18.96 7.26 -8.72
CA ASN A 220 -20.35 6.87 -8.54
C ASN A 220 -20.76 5.70 -9.44
N ALA A 221 -20.32 5.68 -10.70
CA ALA A 221 -20.62 4.59 -11.62
C ALA A 221 -19.96 3.27 -11.20
N ALA A 222 -18.73 3.31 -10.66
CA ALA A 222 -18.00 2.15 -10.17
C ALA A 222 -18.59 1.60 -8.86
N TRP A 223 -18.88 2.48 -7.89
CA TRP A 223 -19.34 2.07 -6.57
C TRP A 223 -20.85 1.92 -6.47
N GLY A 224 -21.64 2.72 -7.18
CA GLY A 224 -23.10 2.79 -7.05
C GLY A 224 -23.80 1.44 -7.08
N PRO A 225 -23.63 0.61 -8.12
CA PRO A 225 -24.26 -0.72 -8.19
C PRO A 225 -23.83 -1.64 -7.03
N ILE A 226 -22.57 -1.57 -6.62
CA ILE A 226 -22.03 -2.36 -5.50
C ILE A 226 -22.69 -1.92 -4.19
N LEU A 227 -22.71 -0.62 -3.90
CA LEU A 227 -23.30 -0.08 -2.67
C LEU A 227 -24.81 -0.33 -2.61
N THR A 228 -25.52 -0.20 -3.74
CA THR A 228 -26.95 -0.54 -3.83
C THR A 228 -27.20 -2.01 -3.50
N LYS A 229 -26.37 -2.92 -4.03
CA LYS A 229 -26.52 -4.35 -3.72
C LYS A 229 -26.18 -4.65 -2.27
N MET A 230 -25.11 -4.05 -1.73
CA MET A 230 -24.75 -4.18 -0.31
C MET A 230 -25.87 -3.68 0.61
N GLN A 231 -26.54 -2.57 0.26
CA GLN A 231 -27.65 -2.01 1.03
C GLN A 231 -28.86 -2.97 1.10
N SER A 232 -29.02 -3.88 0.13
CA SER A 232 -30.13 -4.83 0.09
C SER A 232 -30.00 -6.01 1.07
N PHE A 233 -28.83 -6.18 1.69
CA PHE A 233 -28.65 -7.21 2.72
C PHE A 233 -29.33 -6.80 4.03
N PRO A 234 -29.74 -7.76 4.86
CA PRO A 234 -30.37 -7.47 6.14
C PRO A 234 -29.46 -6.65 7.07
N ASN A 235 -30.08 -5.85 7.95
CA ASN A 235 -29.40 -5.13 9.03
C ASN A 235 -28.36 -4.09 8.58
N ILE A 236 -28.45 -3.57 7.35
CA ILE A 236 -27.56 -2.51 6.85
C ILE A 236 -28.28 -1.16 6.91
N GLU A 237 -27.68 -0.19 7.60
CA GLU A 237 -28.15 1.20 7.59
C GLU A 237 -27.81 1.91 6.26
N PRO A 238 -28.49 3.01 5.90
CA PRO A 238 -28.16 3.79 4.70
C PRO A 238 -26.67 4.16 4.61
N PHE A 239 -26.04 3.88 3.47
CA PHE A 239 -24.67 4.32 3.18
C PHE A 239 -24.52 5.84 3.30
N GLN A 240 -23.38 6.26 3.86
CA GLN A 240 -22.92 7.64 3.77
C GLN A 240 -21.76 7.70 2.79
N THR A 241 -21.80 8.62 1.82
CA THR A 241 -20.73 8.80 0.83
C THR A 241 -20.17 10.22 0.85
N LYS A 242 -18.85 10.36 0.75
CA LYS A 242 -18.15 11.65 0.69
C LYS A 242 -17.10 11.63 -0.42
N PRO A 243 -17.47 11.98 -1.66
CA PRO A 243 -16.52 12.14 -2.76
C PRO A 243 -15.80 13.49 -2.70
N TYR A 244 -14.58 13.54 -3.22
CA TYR A 244 -13.77 14.75 -3.33
C TYR A 244 -12.70 14.60 -4.42
N ASN A 245 -12.28 15.71 -5.03
CA ASN A 245 -11.29 15.73 -6.12
C ASN A 245 -10.06 16.53 -5.72
N PHE A 246 -8.90 16.11 -6.24
CA PHE A 246 -7.63 16.82 -6.13
C PHE A 246 -6.89 16.79 -7.47
N ASP A 247 -6.13 17.85 -7.71
CA ASP A 247 -5.29 17.97 -8.90
C ASP A 247 -3.88 17.39 -8.68
N ASP A 248 -3.45 17.26 -7.42
CA ASP A 248 -2.18 16.66 -7.05
C ASP A 248 -2.28 15.65 -5.90
N TYR A 249 -1.33 14.70 -5.87
CA TYR A 249 -1.29 13.62 -4.89
C TYR A 249 -0.98 14.10 -3.47
N LYS A 250 -0.21 15.18 -3.33
CA LYS A 250 0.22 15.69 -2.03
C LYS A 250 -0.99 16.25 -1.28
N ASP A 251 -1.80 17.07 -1.92
CA ASP A 251 -3.02 17.64 -1.32
C ASP A 251 -4.05 16.54 -1.01
N PHE A 252 -4.20 15.56 -1.92
CA PHE A 252 -4.98 14.35 -1.65
C PHE A 252 -4.50 13.63 -0.39
N PHE A 253 -3.18 13.40 -0.27
CA PHE A 253 -2.59 12.66 0.81
C PHE A 253 -2.78 13.38 2.14
N VAL A 254 -2.44 14.67 2.22
CA VAL A 254 -2.58 15.47 3.45
C VAL A 254 -4.03 15.54 3.91
N THR A 255 -4.98 15.69 2.97
CA THR A 255 -6.40 15.76 3.30
C THR A 255 -6.94 14.42 3.79
N THR A 256 -6.48 13.31 3.20
CA THR A 256 -7.03 11.97 3.48
C THR A 256 -6.38 11.29 4.67
N TYR A 257 -5.04 11.40 4.79
CA TYR A 257 -4.24 10.67 5.78
C TYR A 257 -3.60 11.58 6.83
N GLY A 258 -3.73 12.90 6.68
CA GLY A 258 -3.17 13.90 7.58
C GLY A 258 -1.77 14.36 7.18
N PRO A 259 -1.30 15.50 7.74
CA PRO A 259 0.03 16.02 7.47
C PRO A 259 1.12 15.18 8.14
N LEU A 260 2.38 15.43 7.79
CA LEU A 260 3.51 15.05 8.64
C LEU A 260 3.30 15.78 9.98
N ALA A 261 3.03 15.05 11.05
CA ALA A 261 2.93 15.66 12.36
C ALA A 261 4.27 16.32 12.69
N GLU A 262 4.28 17.64 12.84
CA GLU A 262 5.34 18.31 13.57
C GLU A 262 5.32 17.76 15.00
N THR A 263 6.48 17.48 15.55
CA THR A 263 6.70 16.84 16.86
C THR A 263 6.25 17.71 18.06
N THR A 264 5.22 18.55 17.92
CA THR A 264 4.71 19.46 18.95
C THR A 264 3.51 18.89 19.71
N THR A 265 2.93 17.76 19.28
CA THR A 265 1.99 17.03 20.13
C THR A 265 2.76 16.00 20.95
N ASN A 266 2.63 16.07 22.28
CA ASN A 266 3.03 15.04 23.25
C ASN A 266 2.37 13.66 23.01
N LYS A 267 1.84 13.38 21.81
CA LYS A 267 1.49 12.02 21.39
C LYS A 267 2.80 11.28 21.16
N GLN A 268 3.27 10.67 22.23
CA GLN A 268 4.23 9.57 22.21
C GLN A 268 3.96 8.68 21.00
N PRO A 269 4.99 8.19 20.29
CA PRO A 269 4.79 7.12 19.32
C PRO A 269 3.93 6.06 20.00
N ARG A 270 2.77 5.77 19.42
CA ARG A 270 1.87 4.77 19.99
C ARG A 270 2.53 3.41 19.75
N ASN A 271 3.39 3.00 20.68
CA ASN A 271 3.74 1.62 20.81
C ASN A 271 2.47 0.92 21.32
N HIS A 272 1.68 0.35 20.40
CA HIS A 272 0.55 -0.51 20.77
C HIS A 272 1.02 -1.84 21.39
N GLY A 273 2.33 -2.00 21.65
CA GLY A 273 2.91 -3.25 22.12
C GLY A 273 2.89 -4.31 21.02
N ILE A 274 2.76 -5.56 21.45
CA ILE A 274 2.47 -6.67 20.55
C ILE A 274 0.99 -6.58 20.19
N PHE A 275 0.69 -6.16 18.96
CA PHE A 275 -0.66 -6.27 18.43
C PHE A 275 -0.72 -7.57 17.62
N PRO A 276 -1.53 -8.55 18.01
CA PRO A 276 -1.66 -9.79 17.26
C PRO A 276 -2.48 -9.50 16.00
N TYR A 277 -1.81 -9.08 14.93
CA TYR A 277 -2.40 -9.07 13.61
C TYR A 277 -1.53 -9.86 12.66
N ASP A 278 -2.16 -10.48 11.70
CA ASP A 278 -1.53 -11.32 10.70
C ASP A 278 -2.16 -11.03 9.34
N SER A 279 -1.53 -11.50 8.27
CA SER A 279 -2.00 -11.15 6.94
C SER A 279 -1.92 -12.26 5.91
N ARG A 280 -2.67 -12.08 4.84
CA ARG A 280 -2.61 -12.92 3.64
C ARG A 280 -2.86 -12.10 2.39
N LEU A 281 -2.07 -12.37 1.36
CA LEU A 281 -2.35 -11.87 0.02
C LEU A 281 -3.47 -12.70 -0.60
N MET A 282 -4.47 -12.04 -1.19
CA MET A 282 -5.67 -12.68 -1.71
C MET A 282 -5.82 -12.39 -3.21
N ALA A 283 -5.94 -13.46 -4.00
CA ALA A 283 -6.18 -13.43 -5.44
C ALA A 283 -7.69 -13.44 -5.75
N PRO A 284 -8.13 -13.12 -6.98
CA PRO A 284 -9.54 -13.05 -7.34
C PRO A 284 -10.36 -14.31 -7.01
N GLU A 285 -9.77 -15.48 -7.19
CA GLU A 285 -10.38 -16.78 -6.89
C GLU A 285 -10.67 -16.95 -5.39
N HIS A 286 -9.75 -16.51 -4.53
CA HIS A 286 -9.93 -16.59 -3.07
C HIS A 286 -11.00 -15.61 -2.59
N LEU A 287 -11.05 -14.41 -3.17
CA LEU A 287 -12.04 -13.38 -2.80
C LEU A 287 -13.48 -13.76 -3.18
N ARG A 288 -13.65 -14.70 -4.11
CA ARG A 288 -14.96 -15.21 -4.56
C ARG A 288 -15.31 -16.56 -3.92
N ASP A 289 -14.42 -17.10 -3.09
CA ASP A 289 -14.67 -18.38 -2.45
C ASP A 289 -15.85 -18.25 -1.46
N PRO A 290 -16.85 -19.15 -1.52
CA PRO A 290 -17.99 -19.10 -0.61
C PRO A 290 -17.61 -19.28 0.86
N GLY A 291 -16.44 -19.87 1.16
CA GLY A 291 -15.90 -20.07 2.49
C GLY A 291 -15.00 -18.93 3.01
N ILE A 292 -14.85 -17.81 2.29
CA ILE A 292 -13.96 -16.72 2.73
C ILE A 292 -14.38 -16.11 4.08
N MET A 293 -15.69 -15.99 4.34
CA MET A 293 -16.16 -15.45 5.62
C MET A 293 -15.86 -16.40 6.78
N ASP A 294 -15.98 -17.71 6.57
CA ASP A 294 -15.61 -18.72 7.57
C ASP A 294 -14.08 -18.72 7.79
N ALA A 295 -13.29 -18.53 6.72
CA ALA A 295 -11.84 -18.36 6.80
C ALA A 295 -11.42 -17.09 7.55
N LEU A 296 -12.31 -16.08 7.64
CA LEU A 296 -12.14 -14.87 8.43
C LEU A 296 -12.65 -14.99 9.87
N GLY A 297 -13.21 -16.14 10.29
CA GLY A 297 -13.76 -16.31 11.63
C GLY A 297 -12.75 -15.98 12.75
N GLY A 298 -11.47 -16.31 12.53
CA GLY A 298 -10.36 -15.98 13.45
C GLY A 298 -10.01 -14.49 13.54
N ALA A 299 -10.64 -13.63 12.74
CA ALA A 299 -10.54 -12.18 12.81
C ALA A 299 -11.58 -11.55 13.75
N GLU A 300 -12.48 -12.34 14.33
CA GLU A 300 -13.48 -11.88 15.32
C GLU A 300 -14.24 -10.61 14.85
N GLY A 301 -14.59 -10.58 13.56
CA GLY A 301 -15.30 -9.47 12.92
C GLY A 301 -14.48 -8.21 12.64
N THR A 302 -13.17 -8.19 12.93
CA THR A 302 -12.30 -7.01 12.72
C THR A 302 -11.14 -7.31 11.76
N TYR A 303 -11.16 -6.70 10.58
CA TYR A 303 -10.14 -6.91 9.55
C TYR A 303 -10.01 -5.72 8.59
N GLY A 304 -8.87 -5.63 7.92
CA GLY A 304 -8.58 -4.65 6.88
C GLY A 304 -8.44 -5.30 5.51
N LEU A 305 -9.05 -4.67 4.50
CA LEU A 305 -8.88 -5.01 3.08
C LEU A 305 -8.09 -3.88 2.41
N LEU A 306 -6.82 -4.14 2.12
CA LEU A 306 -5.92 -3.18 1.49
C LEU A 306 -5.86 -3.51 0.00
N MET A 307 -6.86 -3.03 -0.76
CA MET A 307 -6.98 -3.21 -2.21
C MET A 307 -5.99 -2.27 -2.93
N THR A 308 -4.71 -2.63 -2.82
CA THR A 308 -3.57 -1.80 -3.23
C THR A 308 -2.49 -2.61 -3.95
N ALA A 309 -2.70 -3.92 -4.09
CA ALA A 309 -1.80 -4.79 -4.83
C ALA A 309 -1.90 -4.49 -6.34
N PRO A 310 -0.77 -4.47 -7.07
CA PRO A 310 -0.79 -4.22 -8.51
C PRO A 310 -1.31 -5.40 -9.35
N GLY A 311 -1.29 -6.62 -8.81
CA GLY A 311 -1.47 -7.81 -9.63
C GLY A 311 -0.45 -7.85 -10.77
N GLN A 312 -0.90 -8.24 -11.96
CA GLN A 312 -0.04 -8.36 -13.15
C GLN A 312 0.19 -7.03 -13.88
N SER A 313 -0.38 -5.91 -13.41
CA SER A 313 -0.25 -4.61 -14.08
C SER A 313 1.19 -4.10 -14.17
N GLN A 314 2.06 -4.60 -13.28
CA GLN A 314 3.49 -4.25 -13.21
C GLN A 314 4.42 -5.37 -13.69
N GLY A 315 3.88 -6.35 -14.45
CA GLY A 315 4.64 -7.48 -14.97
C GLY A 315 4.75 -8.66 -14.01
N SER A 316 5.68 -9.58 -14.31
CA SER A 316 5.82 -10.86 -13.59
C SER A 316 6.45 -10.74 -12.21
N GLY A 317 7.10 -9.61 -11.89
CA GLY A 317 7.85 -9.42 -10.66
C GLY A 317 9.14 -10.21 -10.55
N ALA A 318 9.60 -10.88 -11.61
CA ALA A 318 10.82 -11.69 -11.59
C ALA A 318 12.11 -10.86 -11.40
N ASP A 319 12.05 -9.56 -11.64
CA ASP A 319 13.14 -8.60 -11.44
C ASP A 319 13.27 -8.13 -9.98
N THR A 320 12.40 -8.62 -9.08
CA THR A 320 12.43 -8.32 -7.65
C THR A 320 12.39 -9.61 -6.83
N SER A 321 12.84 -9.55 -5.59
CA SER A 321 12.78 -10.67 -4.64
C SER A 321 11.49 -10.68 -3.82
N ALA A 322 10.53 -9.82 -4.17
CA ALA A 322 9.27 -9.73 -3.45
C ALA A 322 8.45 -11.00 -3.63
N ASN A 323 7.66 -11.34 -2.61
CA ASN A 323 6.72 -12.45 -2.63
C ASN A 323 5.91 -12.47 -3.96
N PRO A 324 6.01 -13.52 -4.80
CA PRO A 324 5.31 -13.60 -6.08
C PRO A 324 3.79 -13.46 -5.97
N GLY A 325 3.21 -13.77 -4.80
CA GLY A 325 1.78 -13.58 -4.51
C GLY A 325 1.30 -12.15 -4.77
N TRP A 326 2.17 -11.13 -4.64
CA TRP A 326 1.83 -9.74 -4.97
C TRP A 326 1.38 -9.54 -6.41
N ARG A 327 1.87 -10.37 -7.34
CA ARG A 327 1.55 -10.29 -8.78
C ARG A 327 0.24 -10.98 -9.15
N ARG A 328 -0.38 -11.66 -8.19
CA ARG A 328 -1.73 -12.25 -8.32
C ARG A 328 -2.75 -11.57 -7.41
N ALA A 329 -2.28 -10.89 -6.37
CA ALA A 329 -3.14 -10.32 -5.35
C ALA A 329 -3.98 -9.15 -5.89
N VAL A 330 -5.21 -9.09 -5.38
CA VAL A 330 -6.09 -7.92 -5.43
C VAL A 330 -6.02 -7.17 -4.11
N VAL A 331 -6.01 -7.94 -3.02
CA VAL A 331 -6.05 -7.42 -1.65
C VAL A 331 -4.88 -7.99 -0.86
N HIS A 332 -4.24 -7.12 -0.10
CA HIS A 332 -3.50 -7.52 1.09
C HIS A 332 -4.46 -7.44 2.27
N LEU A 333 -4.79 -8.60 2.85
CA LEU A 333 -5.80 -8.72 3.89
C LEU A 333 -5.11 -8.85 5.24
N VAL A 334 -5.47 -7.97 6.19
CA VAL A 334 -4.96 -7.99 7.57
C VAL A 334 -6.08 -8.37 8.52
N ALA A 335 -5.88 -9.38 9.34
CA ALA A 335 -6.84 -9.88 10.31
C ALA A 335 -6.25 -9.88 11.73
N SER A 336 -7.11 -9.68 12.72
CA SER A 336 -6.75 -9.67 14.14
C SER A 336 -7.82 -10.43 14.93
N PRO A 337 -7.49 -11.40 15.80
CA PRO A 337 -6.13 -11.72 16.27
C PRO A 337 -5.28 -12.57 15.32
N ASN A 338 -5.85 -13.26 14.32
CA ASN A 338 -5.08 -14.10 13.41
C ASN A 338 -5.71 -14.25 12.01
N ALA A 339 -4.93 -14.78 11.06
CA ALA A 339 -5.32 -15.04 9.68
C ALA A 339 -5.21 -16.53 9.29
N ASP A 340 -5.35 -17.46 10.24
CA ASP A 340 -5.09 -18.89 10.00
C ASP A 340 -6.03 -19.53 8.98
N GLY A 341 -7.32 -19.16 9.01
CA GLY A 341 -8.28 -19.61 8.01
C GLY A 341 -7.90 -19.15 6.61
N LEU A 342 -7.43 -17.91 6.46
CA LEU A 342 -6.97 -17.36 5.18
C LEU A 342 -5.72 -18.08 4.64
N ARG A 343 -4.82 -18.54 5.53
CA ARG A 343 -3.66 -19.35 5.12
C ARG A 343 -4.08 -20.69 4.53
N LYS A 344 -5.14 -21.31 5.08
CA LYS A 344 -5.69 -22.57 4.55
C LYS A 344 -6.45 -22.34 3.24
N LEU A 345 -7.16 -21.22 3.14
CA LEU A 345 -7.93 -20.86 1.94
C LEU A 345 -7.03 -20.50 0.75
N ALA A 346 -5.91 -19.81 1.01
CA ALA A 346 -4.98 -19.33 0.00
C ALA A 346 -3.55 -19.85 0.27
N PRO A 347 -3.30 -21.17 0.26
CA PRO A 347 -2.04 -21.78 0.70
C PRO A 347 -0.86 -21.45 -0.23
N ASP A 348 -1.16 -21.18 -1.49
CA ASP A 348 -0.23 -20.82 -2.57
C ASP A 348 0.13 -19.32 -2.60
N MET A 349 -0.54 -18.53 -1.78
CA MET A 349 -0.21 -17.13 -1.55
C MET A 349 0.79 -17.01 -0.40
N GLY A 350 1.32 -15.81 -0.15
CA GLY A 350 2.06 -15.55 1.08
C GLY A 350 1.46 -14.38 1.85
N ALA A 351 2.16 -13.94 2.89
CA ALA A 351 1.79 -12.76 3.66
C ALA A 351 2.75 -11.60 3.36
N TYR A 352 2.45 -10.42 3.90
CA TYR A 352 3.33 -9.26 3.80
C TYR A 352 4.21 -9.15 5.05
N ILE A 353 5.51 -9.38 4.90
CA ILE A 353 6.46 -9.47 6.03
C ILE A 353 6.50 -8.24 6.95
N ASN A 354 6.10 -7.04 6.49
CA ASN A 354 6.01 -5.87 7.36
C ASN A 354 4.75 -5.83 8.22
N GLU A 355 3.73 -6.63 7.89
CA GLU A 355 2.43 -6.66 8.57
C GLU A 355 2.01 -8.09 8.90
N VAL A 356 2.85 -8.75 9.69
CA VAL A 356 2.64 -10.10 10.24
C VAL A 356 3.08 -10.13 11.69
N CYS A 357 2.50 -11.02 12.49
CA CYS A 357 2.90 -11.22 13.87
C CYS A 357 4.01 -12.28 13.96
N TRP A 358 5.13 -11.88 14.55
CA TRP A 358 6.34 -12.70 14.75
C TRP A 358 6.16 -13.91 15.68
N ILE A 359 5.06 -13.95 16.46
CA ILE A 359 4.71 -15.07 17.35
C ILE A 359 4.11 -16.23 16.56
N PHE A 360 3.41 -15.95 15.46
CA PHE A 360 2.87 -17.00 14.60
C PHE A 360 4.00 -17.57 13.74
N ASP A 361 3.92 -18.87 13.42
CA ASP A 361 4.91 -19.68 12.68
C ASP A 361 5.10 -19.25 11.20
N PHE A 362 5.24 -17.95 10.95
CA PHE A 362 5.38 -17.29 9.64
C PHE A 362 6.55 -17.84 8.82
N LEU A 363 7.64 -18.26 9.46
CA LEU A 363 8.86 -18.73 8.79
C LEU A 363 8.80 -20.21 8.34
N LYS A 364 7.74 -20.97 8.69
CA LYS A 364 7.66 -22.41 8.36
C LYS A 364 7.04 -22.73 6.99
N GLN A 365 6.57 -21.74 6.23
CA GLN A 365 6.07 -21.97 4.86
C GLN A 365 7.21 -21.87 3.83
N ARG A 366 8.24 -22.71 3.98
CA ARG A 366 9.19 -23.03 2.91
C ARG A 366 8.78 -24.30 2.19
#